data_AF-A0A2A2LNZ2-F1
#
_entry.id   AF-A0A2A2LNZ2-F1
#
_cell.length_a   1.000
_cell.length_b   1.000
_cell.length_c   1.000
_cell.angle_alpha   90.00
_cell.angle_beta   90.00
_cell.angle_gamma   90.00
#
_symmetry.space_group_name_H-M   'P 1'
#
loop_
_entity.id
_entity.type
_entity.pdbx_description
1 polymer ?
#
loop_
_entity_poly.entity_id
_entity_poly.type
_entity_poly.pdbx_seq_one_letter_code
_entity_poly.pdbx_strand_id
1 'polypeptide(L)'
;MQDDENTDLTPFWQLIFKEIEDTRKSAGRALLLCAMGISRSATFAIGYLLCIEKLSLRESYKHVQMCRNIICPNVGFFQQLIDLEKKIHSTTSVTILEPIKGVKVADVVWQELYEEMMETMSEADRHSLRSLNTNIESVNSLTFYFKINLCFKKHHNALMKHM
;
A
#
# COMPACT_ATOMS: atom_id res chain seq x y z
N MET A 1 -17.51 6.23 -5.73
CA MET A 1 -16.76 4.97 -5.56
C MET A 1 -16.31 4.84 -4.11
N GLN A 2 -16.68 3.76 -3.43
CA GLN A 2 -16.34 3.53 -2.03
C GLN A 2 -14.92 2.97 -1.90
N ASP A 3 -14.35 3.02 -0.70
CA ASP A 3 -13.05 2.46 -0.38
C ASP A 3 -13.23 1.13 0.36
N ASP A 4 -13.80 0.16 -0.36
CA ASP A 4 -14.13 -1.16 0.15
C ASP A 4 -13.37 -2.23 -0.64
N GLU A 5 -13.00 -3.32 0.02
CA GLU A 5 -12.22 -4.42 -0.58
C GLU A 5 -12.98 -5.11 -1.72
N ASN A 6 -14.30 -5.04 -1.74
CA ASN A 6 -15.15 -5.62 -2.79
C ASN A 6 -15.47 -4.60 -3.90
N THR A 7 -15.02 -3.34 -3.79
CA THR A 7 -15.25 -2.35 -4.83
C THR A 7 -14.38 -2.67 -6.05
N ASP A 8 -15.02 -2.92 -7.20
CA ASP A 8 -14.33 -3.14 -8.46
C ASP A 8 -13.90 -1.82 -9.11
N LEU A 9 -12.59 -1.60 -9.23
CA LEU A 9 -11.99 -0.45 -9.90
C LEU A 9 -11.72 -0.72 -11.38
N THR A 10 -11.81 -1.99 -11.81
CA THR A 10 -11.37 -2.41 -13.13
C THR A 10 -12.07 -1.74 -14.31
N PRO A 11 -13.37 -1.36 -14.22
CA PRO A 11 -14.03 -0.63 -15.29
C PRO A 11 -13.43 0.77 -15.55
N PHE A 12 -12.71 1.33 -14.57
CA PHE A 12 -12.16 2.68 -14.64
C PHE A 12 -10.70 2.73 -15.08
N TRP A 13 -9.98 1.60 -15.12
CA TRP A 13 -8.56 1.59 -15.45
C TRP A 13 -8.24 2.26 -16.78
N GLN A 14 -8.87 1.80 -17.87
CA GLN A 14 -8.59 2.33 -19.21
C GLN A 14 -8.94 3.82 -19.30
N LEU A 15 -10.10 4.22 -18.77
CA LEU A 15 -10.54 5.61 -18.78
C LEU A 15 -9.54 6.49 -18.05
N ILE A 16 -9.22 6.17 -16.80
CA ILE A 16 -8.35 7.01 -15.97
C ILE A 16 -6.92 7.03 -16.49
N PHE A 17 -6.37 5.88 -16.91
CA PHE A 17 -5.00 5.84 -17.44
C PHE A 17 -4.88 6.62 -18.75
N LYS A 18 -5.91 6.57 -19.61
CA LYS A 18 -5.96 7.38 -20.82
C LYS A 18 -5.99 8.87 -20.50
N GLU A 19 -6.84 9.31 -19.57
CA GLU A 19 -6.91 10.72 -19.19
C GLU A 19 -5.59 11.25 -18.62
N ILE A 20 -4.90 10.47 -17.78
CA ILE A 20 -3.57 10.82 -17.27
C ILE A 20 -2.57 10.96 -18.42
N GLU A 21 -2.55 9.98 -19.33
CA GLU A 21 -1.61 9.94 -20.45
C GLU A 21 -1.85 11.05 -21.48
N ASP A 22 -3.11 11.34 -21.80
CA ASP A 22 -3.47 12.44 -22.73
C ASP A 22 -3.14 13.81 -22.10
N THR A 23 -3.38 13.98 -20.80
CA THR A 23 -2.96 15.17 -20.06
C THR A 23 -1.44 15.34 -20.06
N ARG A 24 -0.69 14.25 -19.87
CA ARG A 24 0.78 14.27 -19.92
C ARG A 24 1.30 14.64 -21.31
N LYS A 25 0.73 14.07 -22.37
CA LYS A 25 1.09 14.34 -23.78
C LYS A 25 0.81 15.78 -24.21
N SER A 26 -0.18 16.42 -23.61
CA SER A 26 -0.50 17.84 -23.84
C SER A 26 0.31 18.80 -22.95
N ALA A 27 1.36 18.31 -22.28
CA ALA A 27 2.15 19.05 -21.30
C ALA A 27 1.32 19.64 -20.13
N GLY A 28 0.16 19.04 -19.86
CA GLY A 28 -0.69 19.36 -18.72
C GLY A 28 -0.28 18.64 -17.43
N ARG A 29 -1.08 18.81 -16.38
CA ARG A 29 -0.90 18.14 -15.09
C ARG A 29 -2.22 17.53 -14.63
N ALA A 30 -2.23 16.22 -14.36
CA ALA A 30 -3.38 15.52 -13.80
C ALA A 30 -3.27 15.42 -12.28
N LEU A 31 -4.40 15.53 -11.58
CA LEU A 31 -4.48 15.40 -10.13
C LEU A 31 -5.46 14.27 -9.77
N LEU A 32 -4.95 13.19 -9.18
CA LEU A 32 -5.77 12.09 -8.66
C LEU A 32 -6.13 12.33 -7.19
N LEU A 33 -7.41 12.55 -6.91
CA LEU A 33 -7.93 12.77 -5.56
C LEU A 33 -8.88 11.64 -5.14
N CYS A 34 -8.79 11.24 -3.88
CA CYS A 34 -9.84 10.53 -3.17
C CYS A 34 -10.02 11.18 -1.80
N ALA A 35 -10.84 10.61 -0.92
CA ALA A 35 -11.15 11.25 0.37
C ALA A 35 -9.90 11.61 1.20
N MET A 36 -8.97 10.67 1.36
CA MET A 36 -7.77 10.86 2.20
C MET A 36 -6.45 10.78 1.42
N GLY A 37 -6.51 10.42 0.14
CA GLY A 37 -5.30 10.21 -0.67
C GLY A 37 -4.45 9.03 -0.20
N ILE A 38 -5.06 8.00 0.39
CA ILE A 38 -4.40 6.80 0.96
C ILE A 38 -4.57 5.58 0.04
N SER A 39 -5.81 5.30 -0.36
CA SER A 39 -6.17 4.04 -1.03
C SER A 39 -6.56 4.29 -2.50
N ARG A 40 -7.83 4.59 -2.82
CA ARG A 40 -8.34 4.74 -4.20
C ARG A 40 -7.44 5.54 -5.17
N SER A 41 -7.06 6.77 -4.84
CA SER A 41 -6.24 7.59 -5.76
C SER A 41 -4.82 7.03 -5.92
N ALA A 42 -4.24 6.48 -4.84
CA ALA A 42 -2.95 5.81 -4.89
C ALA A 42 -3.01 4.56 -5.77
N THR A 43 -4.09 3.78 -5.65
CA THR A 43 -4.36 2.61 -6.49
C THR A 43 -4.36 2.95 -7.98
N PHE A 44 -4.99 4.06 -8.39
CA PHE A 44 -4.90 4.54 -9.79
C PHE A 44 -3.51 4.99 -10.19
N ALA A 45 -2.79 5.72 -9.32
CA ALA A 45 -1.42 6.13 -9.61
C ALA A 45 -0.48 4.93 -9.80
N ILE A 46 -0.57 3.92 -8.94
CA ILE A 46 0.21 2.68 -9.02
C ILE A 46 -0.13 1.93 -10.31
N GLY A 47 -1.43 1.74 -10.60
CA GLY A 47 -1.87 1.05 -11.81
C GLY A 47 -1.43 1.75 -13.09
N TYR A 48 -1.40 3.09 -13.09
CA TYR A 48 -0.90 3.88 -14.22
C TYR A 48 0.60 3.62 -14.48
N LEU A 49 1.43 3.67 -13.43
CA LEU A 49 2.88 3.40 -13.56
C LEU A 49 3.15 1.96 -14.03
N LEU A 50 2.38 1.00 -13.51
CA LEU A 50 2.44 -0.40 -13.93
C LEU A 50 2.14 -0.55 -15.43
N CYS A 51 1.10 0.11 -15.93
CA CYS A 51 0.67 -0.04 -17.33
C CYS A 51 1.51 0.76 -18.33
N ILE A 52 1.80 2.02 -18.00
CA ILE A 52 2.33 3.00 -18.95
C ILE A 52 3.84 3.12 -18.84
N GLU A 53 4.38 3.11 -17.62
CA GLU A 53 5.83 3.17 -17.37
C GLU A 53 6.47 1.77 -17.30
N LYS A 54 5.67 0.69 -17.41
CA LYS A 54 6.11 -0.72 -17.43
C LYS A 54 6.94 -1.13 -16.21
N LEU A 55 6.72 -0.49 -15.08
CA LEU A 55 7.30 -0.87 -13.80
C LEU A 55 6.59 -2.12 -13.26
N SER A 56 7.26 -2.97 -12.51
CA SER A 56 6.57 -4.00 -11.72
C SER A 56 5.61 -3.35 -10.72
N LEU A 57 4.65 -4.10 -10.19
CA LEU A 57 3.72 -3.63 -9.16
C LEU A 57 4.48 -3.15 -7.91
N ARG A 58 5.51 -3.89 -7.50
CA ARG A 58 6.37 -3.51 -6.37
C ARG A 58 7.08 -2.17 -6.61
N GLU A 59 7.68 -1.99 -7.78
CA GLU A 59 8.36 -0.73 -8.15
C GLU A 59 7.36 0.43 -8.25
N SER A 60 6.21 0.20 -8.87
CA SER A 60 5.13 1.18 -9.00
C SER A 60 4.64 1.64 -7.62
N TYR A 61 4.39 0.70 -6.72
CA TYR A 61 4.00 1.01 -5.34
C TYR A 61 5.09 1.83 -4.64
N LYS A 62 6.35 1.37 -4.64
CA LYS A 62 7.47 2.10 -4.01
C LYS A 62 7.65 3.50 -4.60
N HIS A 63 7.46 3.68 -5.90
CA HIS A 63 7.53 5.00 -6.53
C HIS A 63 6.47 5.95 -5.98
N VAL A 64 5.20 5.55 -5.98
CA VAL A 64 4.12 6.38 -5.43
C VAL A 64 4.29 6.60 -3.93
N GLN A 65 4.80 5.60 -3.21
CA GLN A 65 5.05 5.66 -1.78
C GLN A 65 6.15 6.68 -1.44
N MET A 66 7.23 6.75 -2.22
CA MET A 66 8.26 7.78 -2.07
C MET A 66 7.69 9.20 -2.27
N CYS A 67 6.74 9.37 -3.20
CA CYS A 67 6.06 10.65 -3.40
C CYS A 67 5.03 10.97 -2.31
N ARG A 68 4.43 9.94 -1.69
CA ARG A 68 3.41 10.06 -0.65
C ARG A 68 3.45 8.84 0.27
N ASN A 69 4.22 8.94 1.36
CA ASN A 69 4.49 7.83 2.27
C ASN A 69 3.27 7.23 3.00
N ILE A 70 2.14 7.94 3.02
CA ILE A 70 0.90 7.49 3.67
C ILE A 70 0.05 6.56 2.81
N ILE A 71 0.43 6.27 1.56
CA ILE A 71 -0.40 5.40 0.72
C ILE A 71 -0.50 4.01 1.35
N CYS A 72 -1.71 3.45 1.28
CA CYS A 72 -1.99 2.11 1.74
C CYS A 72 -3.30 1.64 1.09
N PRO A 73 -3.28 1.23 -0.20
CA PRO A 73 -4.42 0.58 -0.82
C PRO A 73 -4.97 -0.55 0.05
N ASN A 74 -6.28 -0.73 0.06
CA ASN A 74 -6.88 -1.89 0.73
C ASN A 74 -6.47 -3.21 0.02
N VAL A 75 -6.64 -4.35 0.69
CA VAL A 75 -6.20 -5.64 0.15
C VAL A 75 -6.92 -6.04 -1.14
N GLY A 76 -8.21 -5.67 -1.29
CA GLY A 76 -8.96 -5.90 -2.51
C GLY A 76 -8.41 -5.12 -3.71
N PHE A 77 -7.98 -3.88 -3.48
CA PHE A 77 -7.32 -3.06 -4.49
C PHE A 77 -5.92 -3.58 -4.84
N PHE A 78 -5.16 -4.07 -3.85
CA PHE A 78 -3.91 -4.77 -4.14
C PHE A 78 -4.16 -6.03 -4.96
N GLN A 79 -5.21 -6.81 -4.68
CA GLN A 79 -5.54 -7.99 -5.47
C GLN A 79 -5.84 -7.60 -6.94
N GLN A 80 -6.62 -6.54 -7.16
CA GLN A 80 -6.88 -6.04 -8.52
C GLN A 80 -5.61 -5.57 -9.24
N LEU A 81 -4.66 -4.96 -8.52
CA LEU A 81 -3.36 -4.58 -9.07
C LEU A 81 -2.46 -5.78 -9.37
N ILE A 82 -2.47 -6.82 -8.53
CA ILE A 82 -1.76 -8.09 -8.76
C ILE A 82 -2.31 -8.76 -10.02
N ASP A 83 -3.64 -8.79 -10.16
CA ASP A 83 -4.30 -9.36 -11.34
C ASP A 83 -3.96 -8.54 -12.61
N LEU A 84 -3.84 -7.22 -12.48
CA LEU A 84 -3.41 -6.34 -13.56
C LEU A 84 -1.95 -6.63 -13.98
N GLU A 85 -1.03 -6.73 -13.02
CA GLU A 85 0.37 -7.08 -13.31
C GLU A 85 0.48 -8.45 -13.97
N LYS A 86 -0.24 -9.45 -13.46
CA LYS A 86 -0.28 -10.79 -14.06
C LYS A 86 -0.75 -10.76 -15.51
N LYS A 87 -1.75 -9.92 -15.84
CA LYS A 87 -2.25 -9.76 -17.22
C LYS A 87 -1.22 -9.11 -18.15
N ILE A 88 -0.42 -8.16 -17.65
CA ILE A 88 0.51 -7.38 -18.48
C ILE A 88 1.88 -8.07 -18.59
N HIS A 89 2.40 -8.60 -17.48
CA HIS A 89 3.77 -9.11 -17.37
C HIS A 89 3.86 -10.64 -17.27
N SER A 90 2.73 -11.36 -17.20
CA SER A 90 2.68 -12.81 -16.95
C SER A 90 3.39 -13.25 -15.66
N THR A 91 3.69 -12.30 -14.76
CA THR A 91 4.36 -12.51 -13.48
C THR A 91 3.71 -11.63 -12.42
N THR A 92 4.03 -11.85 -11.15
CA THR A 92 3.55 -11.05 -10.02
C THR A 92 4.72 -10.73 -9.09
N SER A 93 4.90 -9.46 -8.74
CA SER A 93 6.00 -8.99 -7.86
C SER A 93 5.56 -8.72 -6.42
N VAL A 94 4.25 -8.75 -6.15
CA VAL A 94 3.61 -8.53 -4.84
C VAL A 94 2.67 -9.69 -4.55
N THR A 95 2.61 -10.10 -3.28
CA THR A 95 1.71 -11.16 -2.79
C THR A 95 0.91 -10.67 -1.59
N ILE A 96 -0.27 -11.28 -1.35
CA ILE A 96 -1.04 -11.03 -0.13
C ILE A 96 -0.63 -12.06 0.93
N LEU A 97 -0.22 -11.56 2.09
CA LEU A 97 0.16 -12.34 3.26
C LEU A 97 -0.91 -12.22 4.36
N GLU A 98 -0.91 -13.20 5.27
CA GLU A 98 -1.68 -13.15 6.53
C GLU A 98 -0.71 -13.39 7.70
N PRO A 99 0.18 -12.41 8.00
CA PRO A 99 1.20 -12.58 9.04
C PRO A 99 0.60 -12.71 10.44
N ILE A 100 -0.62 -12.19 10.63
CA ILE A 100 -1.42 -12.33 11.83
C ILE A 100 -2.79 -12.86 11.40
N LYS A 101 -3.32 -13.86 12.10
CA LYS A 101 -4.62 -14.45 11.81
C LYS A 101 -5.72 -13.37 11.71
N GLY A 102 -6.41 -13.33 10.58
CA GLY A 102 -7.46 -12.38 10.23
C GLY A 102 -6.96 -11.03 9.70
N VAL A 103 -5.66 -10.81 9.56
CA VAL A 103 -5.08 -9.57 9.04
C VAL A 103 -4.36 -9.85 7.73
N LYS A 104 -5.02 -9.54 6.63
CA LYS A 104 -4.43 -9.64 5.28
C LYS A 104 -3.77 -8.33 4.88
N VAL A 105 -2.60 -8.43 4.27
CA VAL A 105 -1.80 -7.27 3.85
C VAL A 105 -0.92 -7.65 2.66
N ALA A 106 -0.65 -6.70 1.77
CA ALA A 106 0.34 -6.91 0.71
C ALA A 106 1.75 -7.00 1.32
N ASP A 107 2.58 -7.93 0.86
CA ASP A 107 3.94 -8.15 1.35
C ASP A 107 4.82 -6.89 1.32
N VAL A 108 4.65 -6.04 0.30
CA VAL A 108 5.36 -4.77 0.15
C VAL A 108 4.98 -3.74 1.22
N VAL A 109 3.73 -3.75 1.68
CA VAL A 109 3.25 -2.93 2.79
C VAL A 109 3.74 -3.51 4.12
N TRP A 110 3.74 -4.84 4.25
CA TRP A 110 4.23 -5.51 5.45
C TRP A 110 5.71 -5.23 5.70
N GLN A 111 6.56 -5.30 4.67
CA GLN A 111 7.98 -4.99 4.78
C GLN A 111 8.20 -3.58 5.34
N GLU A 112 7.46 -2.59 4.84
CA GLU A 112 7.54 -1.21 5.32
C GLU A 112 7.09 -1.07 6.77
N LEU A 113 5.93 -1.63 7.11
CA LEU A 113 5.43 -1.55 8.47
C LEU A 113 6.35 -2.27 9.46
N TYR A 114 6.96 -3.38 9.04
CA TYR A 114 7.91 -4.13 9.86
C TYR A 114 9.21 -3.34 10.05
N GLU A 115 9.74 -2.72 9.00
CA GLU A 115 10.91 -1.84 9.09
C GLU A 115 10.62 -0.64 10.01
N GLU A 116 9.52 0.08 9.80
CA GLU A 116 9.08 1.20 10.65
C GLU A 116 8.92 0.78 12.12
N MET A 117 8.36 -0.41 12.36
CA MET A 117 8.23 -0.98 13.70
C MET A 117 9.60 -1.27 14.32
N MET A 118 10.49 -1.94 13.59
CA MET A 118 11.79 -2.33 14.12
C MET A 118 12.65 -1.11 14.45
N GLU A 119 12.56 -0.03 13.66
CA GLU A 119 13.27 1.23 13.91
C GLU A 119 12.79 1.95 15.18
N THR A 120 11.50 1.84 15.50
CA THR A 120 10.91 2.51 16.68
C THR A 120 11.05 1.72 17.99
N MET A 121 11.44 0.45 17.91
CA MET A 121 11.66 -0.41 19.08
C MET A 121 13.00 -0.16 19.77
N SER A 122 13.01 -0.34 21.09
CA SER A 122 14.24 -0.29 21.89
C SER A 122 15.22 -1.41 21.46
N GLU A 123 16.52 -1.19 21.65
CA GLU A 123 17.56 -2.18 21.32
C GLU A 123 17.32 -3.53 22.02
N ALA A 124 16.80 -3.48 23.26
CA ALA A 124 16.46 -4.65 24.06
C ALA A 124 15.29 -5.43 23.43
N ASP A 125 14.21 -4.74 23.04
CA ASP A 125 13.05 -5.39 22.43
C ASP A 125 13.36 -5.92 21.02
N ARG A 126 14.20 -5.21 20.25
CA ARG A 126 14.72 -5.68 18.95
C ARG A 126 15.51 -6.98 19.11
N HIS A 127 16.38 -7.06 20.12
CA HIS A 127 17.14 -8.27 20.41
C HIS A 127 16.21 -9.41 20.85
N SER A 128 15.24 -9.13 21.72
CA SER A 128 14.23 -10.11 22.16
C SER A 128 13.44 -10.68 20.99
N LEU A 129 12.95 -9.85 20.06
CA LEU A 129 12.25 -10.31 18.85
C LEU A 129 13.15 -11.14 17.92
N ARG A 130 14.40 -10.73 17.72
CA ARG A 130 15.38 -11.50 16.91
C ARG A 130 15.73 -12.84 17.56
N SER A 131 15.62 -12.95 18.88
CA SER A 131 15.95 -14.14 19.67
C SER A 131 14.77 -15.10 19.92
N LEU A 132 13.53 -14.70 19.62
CA LEU A 132 12.34 -15.49 19.93
C LEU A 132 11.94 -16.46 18.81
N ASN A 133 12.02 -17.75 19.16
CA ASN A 133 10.99 -18.73 18.84
C ASN A 133 9.71 -18.26 19.58
N THR A 134 8.62 -18.02 18.85
CA THR A 134 7.39 -17.29 19.23
C THR A 134 6.87 -17.51 20.67
N ASN A 135 6.72 -16.44 21.46
CA ASN A 135 5.88 -16.41 22.68
C ASN A 135 4.66 -15.49 22.47
N ILE A 136 3.51 -15.89 23.02
CA ILE A 136 2.16 -15.38 22.68
C ILE A 136 1.94 -13.88 23.02
N GLU A 137 2.61 -13.34 24.04
CA GLU A 137 2.47 -11.93 24.42
C GLU A 137 3.14 -10.96 23.43
N SER A 138 4.26 -11.35 22.82
CA SER A 138 4.89 -10.52 21.78
C SER A 138 4.02 -10.49 20.51
N VAL A 139 3.34 -11.59 20.19
CA VAL A 139 2.38 -11.66 19.08
C VAL A 139 1.21 -10.69 19.28
N ASN A 140 0.70 -10.54 20.52
CA ASN A 140 -0.40 -9.61 20.81
C ASN A 140 0.02 -8.14 20.69
N SER A 141 1.22 -7.77 21.17
CA SER A 141 1.76 -6.40 21.05
C SER A 141 2.07 -6.05 19.59
N LEU A 142 2.70 -6.97 18.85
CA LEU A 142 2.92 -6.84 17.40
C LEU A 142 1.60 -6.72 16.66
N THR A 143 0.62 -7.57 16.97
CA THR A 143 -0.71 -7.51 16.37
C THR A 143 -1.39 -6.17 16.59
N PHE A 144 -1.26 -5.62 17.81
CA PHE A 144 -1.80 -4.32 18.13
C PHE A 144 -1.08 -3.21 17.36
N TYR A 145 0.26 -3.19 17.36
CA TYR A 145 1.05 -2.22 16.60
C TYR A 145 0.73 -2.25 15.10
N PHE A 146 0.68 -3.44 14.49
CA PHE A 146 0.38 -3.57 13.08
C PHE A 146 -1.06 -3.20 12.74
N LYS A 147 -2.04 -3.63 13.53
CA LYS A 147 -3.44 -3.21 13.33
C LYS A 147 -3.58 -1.70 13.48
N ILE A 148 -2.91 -1.12 14.47
CA ILE A 148 -2.91 0.31 14.72
C ILE A 148 -2.24 1.07 13.59
N ASN A 149 -1.05 0.67 13.11
CA ASN A 149 -0.35 1.39 12.05
C ASN A 149 -0.97 1.18 10.66
N LEU A 150 -1.53 0.00 10.38
CA LEU A 150 -2.34 -0.24 9.19
C LEU A 150 -3.62 0.63 9.23
N CYS A 151 -4.19 0.81 10.42
CA CYS A 151 -5.32 1.71 10.66
C CYS A 151 -4.90 3.19 10.64
N PHE A 152 -3.71 3.57 11.12
CA PHE A 152 -3.20 4.94 11.11
C PHE A 152 -2.75 5.37 9.72
N LYS A 153 -2.15 4.48 8.92
CA LYS A 153 -1.98 4.70 7.47
C LYS A 153 -3.35 4.90 6.80
N LYS A 154 -4.45 4.35 7.33
CA LYS A 154 -5.85 4.63 6.91
C LYS A 154 -6.48 5.89 7.53
N HIS A 155 -6.02 6.38 8.69
CA HIS A 155 -6.72 7.41 9.49
C HIS A 155 -5.95 8.67 9.89
N HIS A 156 -4.64 8.83 9.63
CA HIS A 156 -3.96 10.04 10.07
C HIS A 156 -3.83 11.14 9.00
N ASN A 157 -4.65 12.17 9.18
CA ASN A 157 -4.13 13.50 9.51
C ASN A 157 -5.09 14.21 10.47
N ALA A 158 -4.84 14.07 11.78
CA ALA A 158 -5.43 14.95 12.79
C ALA A 158 -4.39 15.65 13.69
N LEU A 159 -3.15 15.17 13.81
CA LEU A 159 -2.24 15.69 14.85
C LEU A 159 -0.75 15.83 14.49
N MET A 160 -0.38 16.24 13.28
CA MET A 160 1.00 16.74 13.05
C MET A 160 1.03 17.91 12.06
N LYS A 161 0.52 19.06 12.51
CA LYS A 161 0.85 20.38 11.93
C LYS A 161 1.17 21.47 12.96
N HIS A 162 1.42 21.10 14.21
CA HIS A 162 2.00 21.99 15.21
C HIS A 162 2.88 21.21 16.18
N MET A 163 4.13 20.97 15.76
CA MET A 163 5.32 21.09 16.61
C MET A 163 6.43 21.66 15.72
#